data_AF-A0A925SI30-F1
#
_entry.id   AF-A0A925SI30-F1
#
_cell.length_a   1.000
_cell.length_b   1.000
_cell.length_c   1.000
_cell.angle_alpha   90.00
_cell.angle_beta   90.00
_cell.angle_gamma   90.00
#
_symmetry.space_group_name_H-M   'P 1'
#
loop_
_entity.id
_entity.type
_entity.pdbx_description
1 polymer ?
#
loop_
_entity_poly.entity_id
_entity_poly.type
_entity_poly.pdbx_seq_one_letter_code
_entity_poly.pdbx_strand_id
1 'polypeptide(L)'
;MKPLFCRTAALVAFAFASVAPSAFAAPDSPPVNVTVRADAEALARGFEDAFASIPNSPVFITYAREDKGFVTLSGIRSVKAHGGVLVIRTDRGPTLVLPARSIVIITDERPATP
;
A
#
# COMPACT_ATOMS: atom_id res chain seq x y z
N MET A 1 -49.64 -80.48 -3.57
CA MET A 1 -49.80 -79.42 -4.59
C MET A 1 -49.36 -78.09 -3.97
N LYS A 2 -48.36 -77.45 -4.60
CA LYS A 2 -47.74 -76.11 -4.38
C LYS A 2 -48.09 -75.30 -3.10
N PRO A 3 -47.09 -74.98 -2.27
CA PRO A 3 -47.06 -73.71 -1.55
C PRO A 3 -46.20 -72.68 -2.28
N LEU A 4 -46.71 -71.44 -2.26
CA LEU A 4 -46.31 -70.30 -3.06
C LEU A 4 -44.90 -69.78 -2.71
N PHE A 5 -44.20 -69.41 -3.78
CA PHE A 5 -43.06 -68.50 -3.78
C PHE A 5 -43.43 -67.16 -3.14
N CYS A 6 -42.72 -66.76 -2.10
CA CYS A 6 -42.59 -65.35 -1.71
C CYS A 6 -41.09 -65.06 -1.60
N ARG A 7 -40.50 -64.60 -2.70
CA ARG A 7 -39.10 -64.15 -2.74
C ARG A 7 -39.06 -62.68 -2.29
N THR A 8 -38.65 -62.46 -1.05
CA THR A 8 -38.41 -61.13 -0.49
C THR A 8 -37.14 -60.56 -1.14
N ALA A 9 -37.29 -59.62 -2.06
CA ALA A 9 -36.18 -58.86 -2.63
C ALA A 9 -35.81 -57.71 -1.66
N ALA A 10 -34.67 -57.82 -1.00
CA ALA A 10 -34.11 -56.74 -0.20
C ALA A 10 -33.51 -55.69 -1.13
N LEU A 11 -34.13 -54.51 -1.19
CA LEU A 11 -33.64 -53.37 -1.95
C LEU A 11 -32.77 -52.52 -1.01
N VAL A 12 -31.44 -52.62 -1.19
CA VAL A 12 -30.45 -51.83 -0.43
C VAL A 12 -30.39 -50.43 -1.05
N ALA A 13 -30.97 -49.45 -0.37
CA ALA A 13 -30.85 -48.04 -0.75
C ALA A 13 -29.56 -47.47 -0.16
N PHE A 14 -28.54 -47.26 -1.00
CA PHE A 14 -27.38 -46.45 -0.66
C PHE A 14 -27.80 -44.97 -0.66
N ALA A 15 -27.96 -44.39 0.53
CA ALA A 15 -28.15 -42.95 0.69
C ALA A 15 -26.82 -42.24 0.40
N PHE A 16 -26.71 -41.60 -0.77
CA PHE A 16 -25.66 -40.62 -1.02
C PHE A 16 -25.95 -39.39 -0.17
N ALA A 17 -25.26 -39.27 0.96
CA ALA A 17 -25.21 -38.04 1.72
C ALA A 17 -24.49 -36.97 0.87
N SER A 18 -25.28 -36.09 0.24
CA SER A 18 -24.77 -34.90 -0.42
C SER A 18 -24.16 -33.98 0.64
N VAL A 19 -22.84 -34.00 0.76
CA VAL A 19 -22.08 -33.02 1.55
C VAL A 19 -22.25 -31.67 0.85
N ALA A 20 -23.09 -30.81 1.41
CA ALA A 20 -23.17 -29.43 1.00
C ALA A 20 -21.81 -28.75 1.28
N PRO A 21 -21.22 -28.01 0.32
CA PRO A 21 -20.04 -27.23 0.61
C PRO A 21 -20.44 -26.12 1.60
N SER A 22 -19.91 -26.18 2.82
CA SER A 22 -19.97 -25.06 3.75
C SER A 22 -19.32 -23.85 3.09
N ALA A 23 -20.15 -22.91 2.65
CA ALA A 23 -19.70 -21.61 2.21
C ALA A 23 -18.97 -20.94 3.38
N PHE A 24 -17.65 -20.87 3.29
CA PHE A 24 -16.84 -19.99 4.12
C PHE A 24 -17.28 -18.57 3.80
N ALA A 25 -18.20 -18.02 4.59
CA ALA A 25 -18.46 -16.59 4.61
C ALA A 25 -17.18 -15.93 5.14
N ALA A 26 -16.43 -15.28 4.25
CA ALA A 26 -15.37 -14.37 4.65
C ALA A 26 -16.01 -13.30 5.56
N PRO A 27 -15.41 -12.94 6.71
CA PRO A 27 -15.93 -11.85 7.51
C PRO A 27 -15.89 -10.57 6.69
N ASP A 28 -17.07 -10.07 6.34
CA ASP A 28 -17.32 -8.81 5.64
C ASP A 28 -16.98 -7.65 6.60
N SER A 29 -15.68 -7.46 6.83
CA SER A 29 -15.18 -6.36 7.65
C SER A 29 -15.33 -5.09 6.83
N PRO A 30 -16.16 -4.12 7.25
CA PRO A 30 -16.25 -2.86 6.53
C PRO A 30 -14.86 -2.22 6.48
N PRO A 31 -14.49 -1.55 5.37
CA PRO A 31 -13.20 -0.90 5.25
C PRO A 31 -13.04 0.11 6.40
N VAL A 32 -12.11 -0.17 7.32
CA VAL A 32 -11.74 0.78 8.37
C VAL A 32 -10.90 1.85 7.69
N ASN A 33 -11.54 2.98 7.38
CA ASN A 33 -10.85 4.16 6.89
C ASN A 33 -10.04 4.78 8.04
N VAL A 34 -8.81 4.30 8.22
CA VAL A 34 -7.84 4.90 9.13
C VAL A 34 -7.37 6.21 8.51
N THR A 35 -7.97 7.32 8.95
CA THR A 35 -7.44 8.65 8.63
C THR A 35 -6.25 8.90 9.54
N VAL A 36 -5.05 8.49 9.12
CA VAL A 36 -3.81 8.84 9.83
C VAL A 36 -3.65 10.35 9.71
N ARG A 37 -4.04 11.07 10.76
CA ARG A 37 -3.77 12.50 10.90
C ARG A 37 -2.29 12.65 11.25
N ALA A 38 -1.41 12.35 10.29
CA ALA A 38 0.02 12.57 10.47
C ALA A 38 0.22 14.08 10.65
N ASP A 39 0.71 14.46 11.82
CA ASP A 39 1.19 15.81 12.07
C ASP A 39 2.22 16.10 10.98
N ALA A 40 1.93 17.10 10.13
CA ALA A 40 2.74 17.40 8.97
C ALA A 40 4.21 17.64 9.35
N GLU A 41 4.43 18.17 10.56
CA GLU A 41 5.75 18.34 11.15
C GLU A 41 6.48 17.01 11.41
N ALA A 42 5.80 16.00 11.97
CA ALA A 42 6.39 14.67 12.17
C ALA A 42 6.76 14.02 10.83
N LEU A 43 5.90 14.19 9.81
CA LEU A 43 6.18 13.73 8.45
C LEU A 43 7.42 14.45 7.87
N ALA A 44 7.51 15.77 8.03
CA ALA A 44 8.64 16.56 7.57
C ALA A 44 9.95 16.11 8.25
N ARG A 45 9.93 15.91 9.57
CA ARG A 45 11.10 15.40 10.31
C ARG A 45 11.51 14.01 9.84
N GLY A 46 10.53 13.11 9.66
CA GLY A 46 10.79 11.77 9.14
C GLY A 46 11.46 11.78 7.76
N PHE A 47 11.11 12.73 6.89
CA PHE A 47 11.78 12.90 5.60
C PHE A 47 13.19 13.51 5.73
N GLU A 48 13.43 14.43 6.67
CA GLU A 48 14.79 14.90 6.96
C GLU A 48 15.69 13.77 7.46
N ASP A 49 15.19 12.96 8.39
CA ASP A 49 15.91 11.80 8.93
C ASP A 49 16.16 10.75 7.85
N ALA A 50 15.16 10.47 7.01
CA ALA A 50 15.30 9.56 5.87
C ALA A 50 16.38 10.06 4.90
N PHE A 51 16.40 11.36 4.57
CA PHE A 51 17.43 11.93 3.71
C PHE A 51 18.84 11.78 4.33
N ALA A 52 18.98 12.01 5.64
CA ALA A 52 20.25 11.82 6.34
C ALA A 52 20.72 10.35 6.38
N SER A 53 19.79 9.41 6.28
CA SER A 53 20.10 7.97 6.27
C SER A 53 20.57 7.42 4.93
N ILE A 54 20.40 8.17 3.84
CA ILE A 54 20.79 7.73 2.49
C ILE A 54 22.30 7.96 2.30
N PRO A 55 23.10 6.90 2.16
CA PRO A 55 24.56 7.02 2.12
C PRO A 55 25.07 7.50 0.75
N ASN A 56 24.29 7.31 -0.31
CA ASN A 56 24.73 7.52 -1.69
C ASN A 56 24.13 8.79 -2.30
N SER A 57 24.96 9.48 -3.08
CA SER A 57 24.54 10.58 -3.96
C SER A 57 24.61 10.08 -5.40
N PRO A 58 23.69 10.46 -6.31
CA PRO A 58 22.66 11.49 -6.15
C PRO A 58 21.36 11.00 -5.50
N VAL A 59 20.77 11.86 -4.65
CA VAL A 59 19.44 11.66 -4.09
C VAL A 59 18.39 12.31 -4.99
N PHE A 60 17.25 11.64 -5.13
CA PHE A 60 16.07 12.07 -5.87
C PHE A 60 14.89 12.26 -4.92
N ILE A 61 14.11 13.32 -5.15
CA ILE A 61 12.86 13.58 -4.41
C ILE A 61 11.74 13.73 -5.42
N THR A 62 10.72 12.89 -5.33
CA THR A 62 9.52 13.00 -6.16
C THR A 62 8.37 13.56 -5.32
N TYR A 63 7.70 14.59 -5.83
CA TYR A 63 6.54 15.20 -5.18
C TYR A 63 5.36 15.36 -6.14
N ALA A 64 4.16 15.30 -5.60
CA ALA A 64 2.92 15.57 -6.32
C ALA A 64 2.69 17.08 -6.40
N ARG A 65 2.46 17.59 -7.60
CA ARG A 65 2.04 18.96 -7.87
C ARG A 65 0.60 18.93 -8.37
N GLU A 66 -0.27 19.70 -7.71
CA GLU A 66 -1.73 19.71 -7.98
C GLU A 66 -2.06 19.80 -9.48
N ASP A 67 -1.32 20.61 -10.24
CA ASP A 67 -1.63 20.85 -11.66
C ASP A 67 -0.82 20.02 -12.66
N LYS A 68 0.24 19.32 -12.22
CA LYS A 68 1.25 18.74 -13.13
C LYS A 68 1.60 17.28 -12.85
N GLY A 69 0.89 16.61 -11.97
CA GLY A 69 1.20 15.23 -11.58
C GLY A 69 2.49 15.17 -10.76
N PHE A 70 3.35 14.19 -11.04
CA PHE A 70 4.56 13.97 -10.26
C PHE A 70 5.77 14.68 -10.85
N VAL A 71 6.55 15.35 -10.00
CA VAL A 71 7.79 16.03 -10.37
C VAL A 71 8.94 15.44 -9.57
N THR A 72 10.00 15.06 -10.27
CA THR A 72 11.22 14.53 -9.66
C THR A 72 12.32 15.58 -9.67
N LEU A 73 12.82 15.91 -8.49
CA LEU A 73 14.02 16.70 -8.27
C LEU A 73 15.24 15.79 -8.20
N SER A 74 16.37 16.26 -8.70
CA SER A 74 17.66 15.58 -8.62
C SER A 74 18.71 16.53 -8.04
N GLY A 75 19.85 15.97 -7.62
CA GLY A 75 20.98 16.75 -7.11
C GLY A 75 20.67 17.42 -5.77
N ILE A 76 19.89 16.76 -4.92
CA ILE A 76 19.54 17.28 -3.60
C ILE A 76 20.79 17.31 -2.72
N ARG A 77 21.11 18.49 -2.16
CA ARG A 77 22.23 18.68 -1.23
C ARG A 77 21.82 18.68 0.22
N SER A 78 20.65 19.22 0.52
CA SER A 78 20.14 19.27 1.89
C SER A 78 18.63 19.29 1.91
N VAL A 79 18.06 18.64 2.91
CA VAL A 79 16.64 18.68 3.27
C VAL A 79 16.54 19.10 4.73
N LYS A 80 15.70 20.08 5.04
CA LYS A 80 15.44 20.56 6.41
C LYS A 80 13.95 20.68 6.69
N ALA A 81 13.49 20.14 7.80
CA ALA A 81 12.10 20.19 8.22
C ALA A 81 11.79 21.46 9.03
N HIS A 82 10.68 22.13 8.69
CA HIS A 82 10.16 23.27 9.45
C HIS A 82 8.64 23.27 9.48
N GLY A 83 8.02 23.02 10.65
CA GLY A 83 6.56 23.20 10.87
C GLY A 83 5.61 22.47 9.91
N GLY A 84 6.09 21.46 9.16
CA GLY A 84 5.31 20.70 8.19
C GLY A 84 5.70 20.86 6.72
N VAL A 85 6.72 21.68 6.44
CA VAL A 85 7.34 21.81 5.13
C VAL A 85 8.78 21.31 5.14
N LEU A 86 9.28 20.95 3.96
CA LEU A 86 10.68 20.66 3.69
C LEU A 86 11.30 21.82 2.91
N VAL A 87 12.41 22.32 3.43
CA VAL A 87 13.29 23.26 2.75
C VAL A 87 14.38 22.44 2.07
N ILE A 88 14.35 22.42 0.73
CA ILE A 88 15.19 21.57 -0.12
C ILE A 88 16.16 22.47 -0.88
N ARG A 89 17.46 22.19 -0.75
CA ARG A 89 18.49 22.84 -1.57
C ARG A 89 19.02 21.85 -2.60
N THR A 90 19.01 22.26 -3.86
CA THR A 90 19.58 21.49 -4.97
C THR A 90 20.96 22.04 -5.34
N ASP A 91 21.73 21.26 -6.09
CA ASP A 91 23.03 21.63 -6.63
C ASP A 91 22.96 22.70 -7.73
N ARG A 92 21.85 22.74 -8.49
CA ARG A 92 21.71 23.57 -9.70
C ARG A 92 20.74 24.75 -9.58
N GLY A 93 20.15 25.02 -8.43
CA GLY A 93 18.97 25.90 -8.42
C GLY A 93 18.58 26.54 -7.10
N PRO A 94 17.42 27.23 -7.11
CA PRO A 94 16.90 27.93 -5.96
C PRO A 94 16.51 26.95 -4.84
N THR A 95 16.46 27.47 -3.60
CA THR A 95 15.90 26.72 -2.47
C THR A 95 14.41 26.54 -2.69
N LEU A 96 13.93 25.30 -2.62
CA LEU A 96 12.52 24.94 -2.76
C LEU A 96 11.92 24.71 -1.39
N VAL A 97 10.67 25.13 -1.20
CA VAL A 97 9.90 24.86 0.01
C VAL A 97 8.67 24.07 -0.40
N LEU A 98 8.60 22.81 0.03
CA LEU A 98 7.53 21.90 -0.34
C LEU A 98 6.80 21.41 0.91
N PRO A 99 5.45 21.28 0.90
CA PRO A 99 4.75 20.65 2.00
C PRO A 99 5.15 19.18 2.06
N ALA A 100 5.45 18.68 3.26
CA ALA A 100 5.87 17.29 3.44
C ALA A 100 4.82 16.30 2.89
N ARG A 101 3.54 16.68 2.95
CA ARG A 101 2.41 15.90 2.41
C ARG A 101 2.40 15.73 0.89
N SER A 102 3.08 16.61 0.16
CA SER A 102 3.23 16.47 -1.30
C SER A 102 4.36 15.52 -1.68
N ILE A 103 5.27 15.19 -0.77
CA ILE A 103 6.39 14.31 -1.06
C ILE A 103 5.86 12.88 -1.16
N VAL A 104 6.20 12.23 -2.27
CA VAL A 104 5.79 10.86 -2.56
C VAL A 104 6.91 9.90 -2.16
N ILE A 105 8.15 10.20 -2.55
CA ILE A 105 9.30 9.34 -2.29
C ILE A 105 10.62 10.14 -2.26
N ILE A 106 11.54 9.70 -1.40
CA ILE A 106 12.95 10.08 -1.38
C ILE A 106 13.75 8.79 -1.61
N THR A 107 14.64 8.78 -2.61
CA THR A 107 15.40 7.58 -3.00
C THR A 107 16.76 7.95 -3.62
N ASP A 108 17.74 7.06 -3.52
CA ASP A 108 19.02 7.14 -4.24
C ASP A 108 18.98 6.46 -5.61
N GLU A 109 17.94 5.69 -5.90
CA GLU A 109 17.70 5.13 -7.21
C GLU A 109 16.99 6.13 -8.12
N ARG A 110 17.46 6.26 -9.37
CA ARG A 110 16.77 7.10 -10.35
C ARG A 110 15.35 6.56 -10.55
N PRO A 111 14.29 7.35 -10.28
CA PRO A 111 12.93 6.89 -10.49
C PRO A 111 12.71 6.54 -11.96
N ALA A 112 12.09 5.39 -12.22
CA ALA A 112 11.57 5.10 -13.55
C ALA A 112 10.46 6.11 -13.84
N THR A 113 10.70 7.04 -14.78
CA THR A 113 9.63 7.89 -15.30
C THR A 113 8.57 6.99 -15.95
N PRO A 114 7.28 7.17 -15.63
CA PRO A 114 6.21 6.50 -16.37
C PRO A 114 6.17 6.95 -17.84
#